data_AF-A0AAW6Y0K4-F1
#
_entry.id   AF-A0AAW6Y0K4-F1
#
_cell.length_a   1.000
_cell.length_b   1.000
_cell.length_c   1.000
_cell.angle_alpha   90.00
_cell.angle_beta   90.00
_cell.angle_gamma   90.00
#
_symmetry.space_group_name_H-M   'P 1'
#
loop_
_entity.id
_entity.type
_entity.pdbx_description
1 polymer ?
#
loop_
_entity_poly.entity_id
_entity_poly.type
_entity_poly.pdbx_seq_one_letter_code
_entity_poly.pdbx_strand_id
1 'polypeptide(L)'
;AQKVAKEIGEHTIILHSRMTAEHRRQNAELLEKTIGPDKKGEGLTVVGTQAIEASLDIDLDVMRTELCPAPSLIQRAGRVWRREDINRSLRIPGAVHLPMT
;
A
#
# COMPACT_ATOMS: atom_id res chain seq x y z
N ALA A 1 -17.30 1.78 0.88
CA ALA A 1 -15.89 2.21 0.77
C ALA A 1 -15.58 3.33 1.75
N GLN A 2 -16.03 4.57 1.53
CA GLN A 2 -15.74 5.69 2.46
C GLN A 2 -16.18 5.45 3.91
N LYS A 3 -17.32 4.75 4.13
CA LYS A 3 -17.75 4.33 5.47
C LYS A 3 -16.74 3.39 6.16
N VAL A 4 -16.13 2.46 5.39
CA VAL A 4 -15.11 1.51 5.88
C VAL A 4 -13.79 2.23 6.17
N ALA A 5 -13.37 3.19 5.34
CA ALA A 5 -12.19 4.03 5.65
C ALA A 5 -12.34 4.74 7.00
N LYS A 6 -13.54 5.27 7.27
CA LYS A 6 -13.86 5.97 8.52
C LYS A 6 -13.84 5.06 9.75
N GLU A 7 -14.08 3.76 9.57
CA GLU A 7 -14.05 2.74 10.63
C GLU A 7 -12.64 2.18 10.87
N ILE A 8 -11.75 2.22 9.87
CA ILE A 8 -10.36 1.69 9.96
C ILE A 8 -9.39 2.70 10.58
N GLY A 9 -9.62 4.01 10.39
CA GLY A 9 -8.84 5.08 11.03
C GLY A 9 -8.66 6.31 10.13
N GLU A 10 -8.19 7.42 10.71
CA GLU A 10 -8.07 8.72 10.04
C GLU A 10 -7.09 8.74 8.86
N HIS A 11 -6.18 7.76 8.76
CA HIS A 11 -5.17 7.63 7.70
C HIS A 11 -5.41 6.39 6.82
N THR A 12 -6.56 6.35 6.12
CA THR A 12 -6.92 5.26 5.20
C THR A 12 -7.18 5.77 3.79
N ILE A 13 -6.50 5.20 2.79
CA ILE A 13 -6.78 5.46 1.37
C ILE A 13 -7.38 4.21 0.73
N ILE A 14 -8.43 4.40 -0.08
CA ILE A 14 -9.14 3.31 -0.76
C ILE A 14 -8.98 3.42 -2.28
N LEU A 15 -8.72 2.29 -2.95
CA LEU A 15 -8.64 2.21 -4.41
C LEU A 15 -9.39 0.99 -4.99
N HIS A 16 -10.46 1.23 -5.73
CA HIS A 16 -11.23 0.18 -6.40
C HIS A 16 -11.90 0.64 -7.70
N SER A 17 -12.28 -0.32 -8.56
CA SER A 17 -12.86 -0.08 -9.89
C SER A 17 -14.15 0.76 -9.87
N ARG A 18 -14.99 0.60 -8.84
CA ARG A 18 -16.28 1.33 -8.69
C ARG A 18 -16.17 2.82 -8.31
N MET A 19 -14.97 3.41 -8.27
CA MET A 19 -14.77 4.84 -8.04
C MET A 19 -14.90 5.63 -9.36
N THR A 20 -15.19 6.94 -9.28
CA THR A 20 -15.09 7.82 -10.45
C THR A 20 -13.64 7.92 -10.91
N ALA A 21 -13.40 8.24 -12.19
CA ALA A 21 -12.04 8.41 -12.71
C ALA A 21 -11.26 9.46 -11.91
N GLU A 22 -11.90 10.59 -11.61
CA GLU A 22 -11.31 11.67 -10.84
C GLU A 22 -10.93 11.25 -9.42
N HIS A 23 -11.83 10.56 -8.69
CA HIS A 23 -11.48 10.09 -7.34
C HIS A 23 -10.37 9.02 -7.36
N ARG A 24 -10.32 8.16 -8.39
CA ARG A 24 -9.20 7.21 -8.52
C ARG A 24 -7.88 7.94 -8.74
N ARG A 25 -7.87 8.95 -9.60
CA ARG A 25 -6.68 9.77 -9.89
C ARG A 25 -6.18 10.47 -8.62
N GLN A 26 -7.07 11.14 -7.90
CA GLN A 26 -6.73 11.83 -6.65
C GLN A 26 -6.17 10.88 -5.58
N ASN A 27 -6.78 9.71 -5.40
CA ASN A 27 -6.30 8.73 -4.42
C ASN A 27 -4.97 8.08 -4.85
N ALA A 28 -4.76 7.86 -6.15
CA ALA A 28 -3.50 7.37 -6.68
C ALA A 28 -2.36 8.37 -6.44
N GLU A 29 -2.58 9.65 -6.76
CA GLU A 29 -1.62 10.74 -6.52
C GLU A 29 -1.30 10.88 -5.02
N LEU A 30 -2.31 10.77 -4.16
CA LEU A 30 -2.11 10.80 -2.73
C LEU A 30 -1.29 9.59 -2.25
N LEU A 31 -1.55 8.39 -2.76
CA LEU A 31 -0.75 7.21 -2.42
C LEU A 31 0.71 7.39 -2.82
N GLU A 32 0.99 7.79 -4.06
CA GLU A 32 2.38 7.98 -4.52
C GLU A 32 3.10 9.06 -3.72
N LYS A 33 2.40 10.13 -3.34
CA LYS A 33 2.96 11.16 -2.48
C LYS A 33 3.29 10.66 -1.07
N THR A 34 2.47 9.77 -0.51
CA THR A 34 2.64 9.29 0.88
C THR A 34 3.61 8.12 0.98
N ILE A 35 3.54 7.16 0.06
CA ILE A 35 4.27 5.88 0.11
C ILE A 35 5.06 5.56 -1.17
N GLY A 36 5.30 6.57 -2.02
CA GLY A 36 6.21 6.48 -3.15
C GLY A 36 7.69 6.64 -2.77
N PRO A 37 8.58 6.91 -3.74
CA PRO A 37 10.02 7.05 -3.51
C PRO A 37 10.39 8.11 -2.47
N ASP A 38 9.72 9.26 -2.51
CA ASP A 38 10.01 10.43 -1.66
C ASP A 38 9.18 10.45 -0.37
N LYS A 39 8.80 9.26 0.14
CA LYS A 39 7.89 9.11 1.28
C LYS A 39 8.33 9.91 2.52
N LYS A 40 7.37 10.54 3.17
CA LYS A 40 7.48 10.97 4.57
C LYS A 40 6.89 9.83 5.39
N GLY A 41 7.67 9.20 6.27
CA GLY A 41 7.35 7.92 6.93
C GLY A 41 6.14 7.93 7.89
N GLU A 42 4.99 8.39 7.42
CA GLU A 42 3.72 8.46 8.12
C GLU A 42 3.00 7.10 7.99
N GLY A 43 2.34 6.68 9.07
CA GLY A 43 1.53 5.46 9.05
C GLY A 43 0.31 5.61 8.15
N LEU A 44 0.17 4.72 7.16
CA LEU A 44 -0.92 4.73 6.20
C LEU A 44 -1.51 3.33 6.03
N THR A 45 -2.83 3.23 6.06
CA THR A 45 -3.54 2.00 5.63
C THR A 45 -4.06 2.17 4.22
N VAL A 46 -3.76 1.20 3.35
CA VAL A 46 -4.29 1.16 1.98
C VAL A 46 -5.22 -0.02 1.84
N VAL A 47 -6.44 0.24 1.39
CA VAL A 47 -7.41 -0.81 1.06
C VAL A 47 -7.72 -0.74 -0.43
N GLY A 48 -7.39 -1.78 -1.16
CA GLY A 48 -7.73 -1.81 -2.57
C GLY A 48 -7.96 -3.19 -3.12
N THR A 49 -8.41 -3.18 -4.37
CA THR A 49 -8.60 -4.37 -5.19
C THR A 49 -7.41 -4.51 -6.14
N GLN A 50 -7.59 -5.26 -7.23
CA GLN A 50 -6.61 -5.36 -8.33
C GLN A 50 -6.15 -4.02 -8.90
N ALA A 51 -6.87 -2.92 -8.63
CA ALA A 51 -6.48 -1.57 -9.01
C ALA A 51 -5.10 -1.14 -8.47
N ILE A 52 -4.63 -1.71 -7.35
CA ILE A 52 -3.29 -1.44 -6.81
C ILE A 52 -2.17 -2.05 -7.68
N GLU A 53 -2.49 -3.07 -8.49
CA GLU A 53 -1.52 -3.76 -9.35
C GLU A 53 -1.14 -2.91 -10.58
N ALA A 54 -1.94 -1.90 -10.95
CA ALA A 54 -1.75 -1.09 -12.16
C ALA A 54 -1.01 0.23 -11.88
N SER A 55 0.20 0.36 -12.45
CA SER A 55 0.96 1.60 -12.65
C SER A 55 1.29 2.48 -11.43
N LEU A 56 1.01 2.06 -10.21
CA LEU A 56 1.41 2.80 -8.99
C LEU A 56 2.83 2.44 -8.57
N ASP A 57 3.68 3.45 -8.40
CA ASP A 57 5.07 3.28 -7.96
C ASP A 57 5.25 3.35 -6.43
N ILE A 58 4.49 2.52 -5.71
CA ILE A 58 4.40 2.51 -4.25
C ILE A 58 5.27 1.42 -3.59
N ASP A 59 5.56 1.60 -2.30
CA ASP A 59 6.30 0.65 -1.48
C ASP A 59 5.67 0.48 -0.09
N LEU A 60 5.12 -0.71 0.17
CA LEU A 60 4.43 -1.09 1.39
C LEU A 60 5.34 -1.91 2.31
N ASP A 61 5.17 -1.74 3.62
CA ASP A 61 5.90 -2.50 4.63
C ASP A 61 5.27 -3.86 4.91
N VAL A 62 3.94 -3.94 4.88
CA VAL A 62 3.17 -5.16 5.13
C VAL A 62 2.02 -5.22 4.13
N MET A 63 1.73 -6.43 3.65
CA MET A 63 0.58 -6.69 2.81
C MET A 63 -0.25 -7.82 3.37
N ARG A 64 -1.55 -7.58 3.46
CA ARG A 64 -2.56 -8.61 3.67
C ARG A 64 -3.40 -8.72 2.41
N THR A 65 -3.53 -9.93 1.89
CA THR A 65 -4.28 -10.19 0.66
C THR A 65 -5.24 -11.36 0.89
N GLU A 66 -6.38 -11.32 0.20
CA GLU A 66 -7.18 -12.54 -0.02
C GLU A 66 -6.41 -13.53 -0.89
N LEU A 67 -6.83 -14.80 -0.86
CA LEU A 67 -6.30 -15.83 -1.74
C LEU A 67 -6.49 -15.43 -3.21
N CYS A 68 -5.42 -15.49 -4.00
CA CYS A 68 -5.43 -15.11 -5.40
C CYS A 68 -4.54 -16.05 -6.23
N PRO A 69 -4.68 -16.05 -7.58
CA PRO A 69 -3.77 -16.78 -8.45
C PRO A 69 -2.32 -16.33 -8.26
N ALA A 70 -1.37 -17.25 -8.44
CA ALA A 70 0.06 -16.99 -8.24
C ALA A 70 0.58 -15.74 -9.00
N PRO A 71 0.18 -15.47 -10.27
CA PRO A 71 0.63 -14.26 -10.96
C PRO A 71 0.20 -12.96 -10.27
N SER A 72 -1.03 -12.89 -9.76
CA SER A 72 -1.51 -11.73 -9.01
C SER A 72 -0.79 -11.57 -7.68
N LEU A 73 -0.51 -12.67 -6.99
CA LEU A 73 0.26 -12.63 -5.74
C LEU A 73 1.66 -12.05 -5.97
N ILE A 74 2.35 -12.49 -7.03
CA ILE A 74 3.69 -11.99 -7.39
C ILE A 74 3.65 -10.50 -7.72
N GLN A 75 2.66 -10.06 -8.51
CA GLN A 75 2.50 -8.64 -8.86
C GLN A 75 2.28 -7.77 -7.61
N ARG A 76 1.46 -8.23 -6.67
CA ARG A 76 1.21 -7.54 -5.40
C ARG A 76 2.44 -7.53 -4.50
N ALA A 77 3.13 -8.67 -4.39
CA ALA A 77 4.38 -8.77 -3.64
C ALA A 77 5.46 -7.81 -4.18
N GLY A 78 5.48 -7.53 -5.48
CA GLY A 78 6.36 -6.52 -6.09
C GLY A 78 6.06 -5.06 -5.71
N ARG A 79 5.11 -4.81 -4.80
CA ARG A 79 4.83 -3.52 -4.15
C ARG A 79 5.15 -3.55 -2.66
N VAL A 80 5.63 -4.67 -2.12
CA VAL A 80 6.05 -4.84 -0.74
C VAL A 80 7.56 -4.94 -0.73
N TRP A 81 8.22 -4.14 0.12
CA TRP A 81 9.68 -4.13 0.21
C TRP A 81 10.34 -3.89 -1.16
N ARG A 82 9.73 -3.03 -1.97
CA ARG A 82 10.16 -2.74 -3.35
C ARG A 82 11.48 -1.98 -3.38
N ARG A 83 11.81 -1.27 -2.30
CA ARG A 83 13.00 -0.43 -2.15
C ARG A 83 13.72 -0.72 -0.85
N GLU A 84 15.04 -0.57 -0.85
CA GLU A 84 15.86 -0.63 0.35
C GLU A 84 15.43 0.45 1.34
N ASP A 85 15.27 0.05 2.61
CA ASP A 85 14.89 0.94 3.69
C ASP A 85 15.37 0.36 5.01
N ILE A 86 16.50 0.90 5.49
CA ILE A 86 17.16 0.48 6.74
C ILE A 86 16.31 0.71 7.99
N ASN A 87 15.25 1.50 7.91
CA ASN A 87 14.38 1.79 9.05
C ASN A 87 13.09 0.97 9.00
N ARG A 88 12.91 0.10 8.00
CA ARG A 88 11.66 -0.63 7.80
C ARG A 88 11.29 -1.56 8.95
N SER A 89 12.26 -2.32 9.45
CA SER A 89 12.05 -3.26 10.56
C SER A 89 11.60 -2.54 11.84
N LEU A 90 11.95 -1.26 12.02
CA LEU A 90 11.52 -0.44 13.14
C LEU A 90 10.03 -0.04 13.07
N ARG A 91 9.44 -0.05 11.87
CA ARG A 91 8.02 0.31 11.65
C ARG A 91 7.06 -0.87 11.81
N ILE A 92 7.57 -2.10 11.79
CA ILE A 92 6.75 -3.31 11.84
C ILE A 92 6.91 -3.98 13.22
N PRO A 93 5.86 -4.00 14.07
CA PRO A 93 5.92 -4.66 15.36
C PRO A 93 6.35 -6.12 15.26
N GLY A 94 7.38 -6.51 16.01
CA GLY A 94 7.90 -7.88 16.03
C GLY A 94 8.85 -8.25 14.89
N ALA A 95 9.10 -7.37 13.92
CA ALA A 95 9.95 -7.64 12.75
C ALA A 95 11.38 -7.09 12.87
N VAL A 96 11.78 -6.60 14.05
CA VAL A 96 13.13 -6.05 14.32
C VAL A 96 14.24 -7.05 14.01
N HIS A 97 13.95 -8.35 14.05
CA HIS A 97 14.92 -9.43 13.79
C HIS A 97 14.98 -9.88 12.31
N LEU A 98 14.14 -9.33 11.42
CA LEU A 98 14.18 -9.74 10.02
C LEU A 98 15.46 -9.22 9.36
N PRO A 99 16.16 -10.05 8.56
CA PRO A 99 17.36 -9.62 7.87
C PRO A 99 16.99 -8.45 6.94
N MET A 100 17.69 -7.34 7.10
CA MET A 100 17.63 -6.25 6.13
C MET A 100 18.64 -6.59 5.04
N THR A 101 18.12 -7.02 3.89
CA THR A 101 18.89 -7.21 2.66
C THR A 101 19.22 -5.88 2.03
#